data_AF-A0A5J4VMD4-F1
#
_entry.id   AF-A0A5J4VMD4-F1
#
_cell.length_a   1.000
_cell.length_b   1.000
_cell.length_c   1.000
_cell.angle_alpha   90.00
_cell.angle_beta   90.00
_cell.angle_gamma   90.00
#
_symmetry.space_group_name_H-M   'P 1'
#
loop_
_entity.id
_entity.type
_entity.pdbx_description
1 polymer ?
#
loop_
_entity_poly.entity_id
_entity_poly.type
_entity_poly.pdbx_seq_one_letter_code
_entity_poly.pdbx_strand_id
1 'polypeptide(L)' 'ANISAGEFIYRVVNLQPAELPDHYPLKLKNLMKKMLEKNPIQRISAQGILAEPEIISILRGQ' A
#
# COMPACT_ATOMS: atom_id res chain seq x y z
N ALA A 1 -10.60 14.58 11.40
CA ALA A 1 -11.87 14.12 12.00
C ALA A 1 -11.55 13.18 13.15
N ASN A 2 -12.21 13.31 14.30
CA ASN A 2 -12.13 12.32 15.37
C ASN A 2 -13.14 11.21 15.03
N ILE A 3 -12.65 10.04 14.61
CA ILE A 3 -13.49 8.89 14.28
C ILE A 3 -13.50 7.91 15.45
N SER A 4 -14.61 7.20 15.64
CA SER A 4 -14.65 6.16 16.66
C SER A 4 -13.73 4.99 16.30
N ALA A 5 -13.28 4.24 17.31
CA ALA A 5 -12.48 3.03 17.07
C ALA A 5 -13.24 2.00 16.21
N GLY A 6 -14.55 1.84 16.43
CA GLY A 6 -15.38 0.93 15.65
C GLY A 6 -15.45 1.32 14.17
N GLU A 7 -15.57 2.62 13.89
CA GLU A 7 -15.54 3.13 12.51
C GLU A 7 -14.17 2.94 11.86
N PHE A 8 -13.08 3.18 12.60
CA PHE A 8 -11.73 2.92 12.10
C PHE A 8 -11.53 1.44 11.74
N ILE A 9 -11.91 0.53 12.63
CA ILE A 9 -11.82 -0.92 12.39
C ILE A 9 -12.64 -1.31 11.17
N TYR A 10 -13.88 -0.82 11.06
CA TYR A 10 -14.73 -1.10 9.91
C TYR A 10 -14.07 -0.67 8.59
N ARG A 11 -13.49 0.54 8.55
CA ARG A 11 -12.79 1.06 7.38
C ARG A 11 -11.56 0.21 7.02
N VAL A 12 -10.75 -0.17 8.00
CA VAL A 12 -9.55 -0.98 7.78
C VAL A 12 -9.89 -2.37 7.28
N VAL A 13 -10.93 -3.01 7.82
CA VAL A 13 -11.29 -4.39 7.49
C VAL A 13 -12.06 -4.48 6.17
N ASN A 14 -13.00 -3.58 5.93
CA ASN A 14 -14.01 -3.77 4.86
C ASN A 14 -13.83 -2.86 3.66
N LEU A 15 -13.26 -1.66 3.84
CA LEU A 15 -13.17 -0.69 2.75
C LEU A 15 -11.86 -0.83 1.98
N GLN A 16 -11.95 -0.59 0.67
CA GLN A 16 -10.76 -0.48 -0.17
C GLN A 16 -9.92 0.73 0.26
N PRO A 17 -8.58 0.66 0.11
CA PRO A 17 -7.71 1.80 0.38
C PRO A 17 -8.13 3.03 -0.43
N ALA A 18 -8.03 4.21 0.16
CA ALA A 18 -8.29 5.45 -0.55
C ALA A 18 -7.27 5.63 -1.69
N GLU A 19 -7.71 6.22 -2.79
CA GLU A 19 -6.83 6.58 -3.90
C GLU A 19 -5.83 7.66 -3.48
N LEU A 20 -4.59 7.51 -3.92
CA LEU A 20 -3.56 8.52 -3.70
C LEU A 20 -3.67 9.65 -4.73
N PRO A 21 -3.35 10.91 -4.36
CA PRO A 21 -3.34 12.05 -5.27
C PRO A 21 -2.50 11.87 -6.54
N ASP A 22 -2.82 12.60 -7.60
CA ASP A 22 -2.23 12.45 -8.94
C ASP A 22 -0.76 12.84 -9.08
N HIS A 23 -0.23 13.63 -8.15
CA HIS A 23 1.19 13.98 -8.16
C HIS A 23 2.11 12.82 -7.74
N TYR A 24 1.57 11.69 -7.26
CA TYR A 24 2.36 10.50 -6.96
C TYR A 24 2.54 9.60 -8.19
N PRO A 25 3.74 9.04 -8.41
CA PRO A 25 3.98 8.11 -9.51
C PRO A 25 3.04 6.91 -9.48
N LEU A 26 2.51 6.53 -10.65
CA LEU A 26 1.57 5.41 -10.79
C LEU A 26 2.08 4.12 -10.16
N LYS A 27 3.37 3.81 -10.32
CA LYS A 27 3.97 2.60 -9.74
C LYS A 27 3.95 2.60 -8.21
N LEU A 28 4.20 3.74 -7.56
CA LEU A 28 4.08 3.88 -6.11
C LEU A 28 2.62 3.66 -5.66
N LYS A 29 1.65 4.25 -6.38
CA LYS A 29 0.23 4.03 -6.11
C LYS A 29 -0.13 2.54 -6.20
N ASN A 30 0.35 1.87 -7.24
CA ASN A 30 0.11 0.44 -7.46
C ASN A 30 0.78 -0.43 -6.39
N LEU A 31 2.00 -0.09 -5.96
CA LEU A 31 2.69 -0.78 -4.87
C LEU A 31 1.90 -0.66 -3.56
N MET A 32 1.45 0.55 -3.21
CA MET A 32 0.62 0.76 -2.01
C MET A 32 -0.68 -0.06 -2.04
N LYS A 33 -1.35 -0.15 -3.20
CA LYS A 33 -2.53 -1.02 -3.37
C LYS A 33 -2.20 -2.49 -3.11
N LYS A 34 -1.10 -3.01 -3.68
CA LYS A 34 -0.64 -4.39 -3.44
C LYS A 34 -0.28 -4.65 -1.96
N MET A 35 0.26 -3.65 -1.27
CA MET A 35 0.61 -3.74 0.16
C MET A 35 -0.60 -3.71 1.09
N LEU A 36 -1.67 -3.01 0.68
CA LEU A 36 -2.90 -2.87 1.44
C LEU A 36 -4.01 -3.84 1.02
N GLU A 37 -3.70 -4.80 0.14
CA GLU A 37 -4.58 -5.91 -0.24
C GLU A 37 -5.11 -6.62 1.01
N LYS A 38 -6.43 -6.78 1.06
CA LYS A 38 -7.14 -7.32 2.22
C LYS A 38 -6.97 -8.82 2.33
N ASN A 39 -6.88 -9.51 1.20
CA ASN A 39 -6.59 -10.94 1.20
C ASN A 39 -5.09 -11.16 1.48
N PRO A 40 -4.70 -11.71 2.64
CA PRO A 40 -3.29 -11.87 2.99
C PRO A 40 -2.52 -12.80 2.04
N ILE A 41 -3.21 -13.70 1.33
CA ILE A 41 -2.60 -14.60 0.34
C ILE A 41 -2.25 -13.84 -0.95
N GLN A 42 -3.02 -12.80 -1.31
CA GLN A 42 -2.80 -11.97 -2.50
C GLN A 42 -1.91 -10.76 -2.22
N ARG A 43 -1.76 -10.38 -0.95
CA ARG A 43 -0.94 -9.26 -0.51
C ARG A 43 0.54 -9.53 -0.78
N ILE A 44 1.21 -8.54 -1.36
CA ILE A 44 2.64 -8.63 -1.68
C ILE A 44 3.47 -8.89 -0.42
N SER A 45 4.47 -9.78 -0.53
CA SER A 45 5.41 -10.06 0.55
C SER A 45 6.48 -8.98 0.67
N ALA A 46 7.17 -8.94 1.81
CA ALA A 46 8.34 -8.07 1.98
C ALA A 46 9.40 -8.31 0.90
N GLN A 47 9.67 -9.58 0.56
CA GLN A 47 10.60 -9.96 -0.50
C GLN A 47 10.13 -9.47 -1.88
N GLY A 48 8.82 -9.54 -2.15
CA GLY A 48 8.24 -9.01 -3.38
C GLY A 48 8.40 -7.49 -3.50
N ILE A 49 8.21 -6.75 -2.41
CA ILE A 49 8.44 -5.30 -2.36
C ILE A 49 9.91 -4.97 -2.64
N LEU A 50 10.83 -5.69 -2.00
CA LEU A 50 12.27 -5.49 -2.18
C LEU A 50 12.77 -5.88 -3.57
N ALA A 51 12.00 -6.66 -4.32
CA ALA A 51 12.31 -7.04 -5.70
C ALA A 51 11.85 -5.99 -6.74
N GLU A 52 11.04 -5.00 -6.36
CA GLU A 52 10.62 -3.93 -7.27
C GLU A 52 11.82 -3.04 -7.64
N PRO A 53 12.09 -2.78 -8.94
CA PRO A 53 13.29 -2.08 -9.38
C PRO A 53 13.52 -0.70 -8.73
N GLU A 54 12.43 0.04 -8.47
CA GLU A 54 12.50 1.38 -7.86
C GLU A 54 12.94 1.32 -6.40
N ILE A 55 12.49 0.30 -5.67
CA ILE A 55 12.91 0.08 -4.28
C ILE A 55 14.37 -0.35 -4.24
N ILE A 56 14.79 -1.20 -5.17
CA ILE A 56 16.20 -1.60 -5.31
C ILE A 56 17.09 -0.39 -5.57
N SER A 57 16.70 0.53 -6.47
CA SER A 57 17.46 1.75 -6.77
C SER A 57 17.67 2.59 -5.52
N ILE A 58 16.58 2.88 -4.79
CA ILE A 58 16.60 3.69 -3.57
C ILE A 58 17.50 3.06 -2.51
N LEU A 59 17.38 1.76 -2.28
CA LEU A 59 18.17 1.04 -1.28
C LEU A 59 19.65 0.94 -1.66
N ARG A 60 19.98 1.00 -2.96
CA ARG A 60 21.35 1.03 -3.46
C ARG A 60 21.94 2.45 -3.50
N GLY A 61 21.18 3.47 -3.14
CA GLY A 61 21.61 4.87 -3.20
C GLY A 61 21.79 5.39 -4.63
N GLN A 62 21.04 4.82 -5.59
CA GLN A 62 21.04 5.19 -7.01
C GLN A 62 19.82 6.01 -7.38
#